data_AF-A0A2V7GES8-F1
#
_entry.id   AF-A0A2V7GES8-F1
#
_cell.length_a   1.000
_cell.length_b   1.000
_cell.length_c   1.000
_cell.angle_alpha   90.00
_cell.angle_beta   90.00
_cell.angle_gamma   90.00
#
_symmetry.space_group_name_H-M   'P 1'
#
loop_
_entity.id
_entity.type
_entity.pdbx_description
1 polymer ?
#
loop_
_entity_poly.entity_id
_entity_poly.type
_entity_poly.pdbx_seq_one_letter_code
_entity_poly.pdbx_strand_id
1 'polypeptide(L)'
;MIRPLVLIGLLGGIAAAVTTAAAQDLGRQIARAPDGDVRMAFAARPGVYGDGRGAISWDCGSGRCRQSYSDDSDNDWRSSCDSGPVRVVLTVRGGRVTRAKVHVGGRWPAAAAGVTDLGTVSTQAATTYLLGLAGTATGEVGSAAVFAATLADSVTVWPDLLRLARSPQVVEHTRRSAVFWLGQAAGEAATRGLADLVDDATGSREVRNAAVFALSQRPPDEGVPALIRVVRTNRDPDVRRKALFWLGQSGDPRALALFEELLTK
;
A
#
# COMPACT_ATOMS: atom_id res chain seq x y z
N MET A 1 -20.86 49.85 -17.72
CA MET A 1 -19.73 48.92 -17.49
C MET A 1 -20.18 47.85 -16.52
N ILE A 2 -20.50 46.65 -17.03
CA ILE A 2 -21.00 45.51 -16.23
C ILE A 2 -19.80 44.57 -16.02
N ARG A 3 -19.43 44.29 -14.77
CA ARG A 3 -18.40 43.31 -14.41
C ARG A 3 -19.03 41.91 -14.38
N PRO A 4 -18.43 40.87 -14.98
CA PRO A 4 -18.94 39.52 -14.85
C PRO A 4 -18.48 38.92 -13.51
N LEU A 5 -19.42 38.34 -12.75
CA LEU A 5 -19.13 37.47 -11.62
C LEU A 5 -18.64 36.13 -12.17
N VAL A 6 -17.43 35.74 -11.78
CA VAL A 6 -16.83 34.45 -12.05
C VAL A 6 -17.37 33.45 -11.01
N LEU A 7 -18.19 32.50 -11.46
CA LEU A 7 -18.73 31.40 -10.66
C LEU A 7 -17.70 30.24 -10.67
N ILE A 8 -16.77 30.21 -9.71
CA ILE A 8 -15.81 29.11 -9.56
C ILE A 8 -16.32 28.11 -8.50
N GLY A 9 -16.65 26.91 -8.99
CA GLY A 9 -16.26 25.63 -8.36
C GLY A 9 -16.95 25.17 -7.07
N LEU A 10 -18.16 24.60 -7.17
CA LEU A 10 -18.81 23.81 -6.10
C LEU A 10 -18.83 22.29 -6.38
N LEU A 11 -18.34 21.84 -7.53
CA LEU A 11 -18.44 20.43 -7.96
C LEU A 11 -17.45 19.49 -7.25
N GLY A 12 -16.32 19.99 -6.75
CA GLY A 12 -15.30 19.17 -6.08
C GLY A 12 -15.70 18.68 -4.68
N GLY A 13 -16.51 19.44 -3.95
CA GLY A 13 -16.90 19.10 -2.57
C GLY A 13 -17.92 17.97 -2.47
N ILE A 14 -18.84 17.87 -3.44
CA ILE A 14 -19.92 16.87 -3.44
C ILE A 14 -19.35 15.47 -3.67
N ALA A 15 -18.41 15.31 -4.61
CA ALA A 15 -17.81 14.01 -4.90
C ALA A 15 -17.01 13.45 -3.70
N ALA A 16 -16.25 14.29 -2.99
CA ALA A 16 -15.51 13.87 -1.79
C ALA A 16 -16.41 13.54 -0.58
N ALA A 17 -17.56 14.23 -0.46
CA ALA A 17 -18.54 13.96 0.60
C ALA A 17 -19.32 12.65 0.35
N VAL A 18 -19.62 12.33 -0.91
CA VAL A 18 -20.33 11.09 -1.27
C VAL A 18 -19.45 9.85 -1.08
N THR A 19 -18.16 9.94 -1.40
CA THR A 19 -17.22 8.82 -1.25
C THR A 19 -16.95 8.48 0.21
N THR A 20 -16.82 9.50 1.06
CA THR A 20 -16.68 9.32 2.51
C THR A 20 -17.94 8.75 3.13
N ALA A 21 -19.14 9.16 2.69
CA ALA A 21 -20.41 8.59 3.15
C ALA A 21 -20.56 7.10 2.78
N ALA A 22 -20.22 6.71 1.55
CA ALA A 22 -20.28 5.31 1.12
C ALA A 22 -19.29 4.41 1.88
N ALA A 23 -18.08 4.91 2.15
CA ALA A 23 -17.10 4.20 2.97
C ALA A 23 -17.55 4.06 4.43
N GLN A 24 -18.18 5.09 5.00
CA GLN A 24 -18.78 5.05 6.33
C GLN A 24 -19.92 4.04 6.39
N ASP A 25 -20.78 3.99 5.36
CA ASP A 25 -21.86 3.02 5.29
C ASP A 25 -21.32 1.59 5.22
N LEU A 26 -20.34 1.33 4.35
CA LEU A 26 -19.63 0.04 4.28
C LEU A 26 -19.05 -0.36 5.65
N GLY A 27 -18.41 0.58 6.35
CA GLY A 27 -17.89 0.35 7.70
C GLY A 27 -18.98 0.02 8.72
N ARG A 28 -20.15 0.68 8.65
CA ARG A 28 -21.30 0.36 9.51
C ARG A 28 -21.88 -1.02 9.20
N GLN A 29 -21.96 -1.40 7.93
CA GLN A 29 -22.43 -2.73 7.53
C GLN A 29 -21.50 -3.82 8.09
N ILE A 30 -20.18 -3.66 7.95
CA ILE A 30 -19.19 -4.61 8.49
C ILE A 30 -19.25 -4.67 10.02
N ALA A 31 -19.34 -3.53 10.71
CA ALA A 31 -19.39 -3.50 12.18
C ALA A 31 -20.68 -4.06 12.77
N ARG A 32 -21.79 -4.03 12.02
CA ARG A 32 -23.09 -4.60 12.42
C ARG A 32 -23.29 -6.04 11.96
N ALA A 33 -22.38 -6.58 11.14
CA ALA A 33 -22.46 -7.96 10.71
C ALA A 33 -22.40 -8.90 11.92
N PRO A 34 -23.13 -10.03 11.90
CA PRO A 34 -22.96 -11.08 12.88
C PRO A 34 -21.50 -11.54 12.96
N ASP A 35 -21.12 -12.08 14.12
CA ASP A 35 -19.84 -12.72 14.33
C ASP A 35 -19.60 -13.83 13.27
N GLY A 36 -18.56 -13.67 12.45
CA GLY A 36 -18.35 -14.51 11.28
C GLY A 36 -17.48 -13.84 10.23
N ASP A 37 -17.52 -14.37 9.01
CA ASP A 37 -16.76 -13.81 7.89
C ASP A 37 -17.65 -12.84 7.10
N VAL A 38 -17.13 -11.64 6.86
CA VAL A 38 -17.72 -10.65 5.96
C VAL A 38 -16.86 -10.58 4.70
N ARG A 39 -17.46 -10.83 3.53
CA ARG A 39 -16.74 -10.81 2.26
C ARG A 39 -17.23 -9.69 1.35
N MET A 40 -16.31 -9.10 0.61
CA MET A 40 -16.58 -8.08 -0.40
C MET A 40 -15.60 -8.20 -1.57
N ALA A 41 -16.01 -7.73 -2.75
CA ALA A 41 -15.16 -7.66 -3.93
C ALA A 41 -15.12 -6.24 -4.50
N PHE A 42 -13.99 -5.85 -5.10
CA PHE A 42 -13.85 -4.58 -5.84
C PHE A 42 -12.88 -4.73 -7.01
N ALA A 43 -12.88 -3.76 -7.93
CA ALA A 43 -12.08 -3.85 -9.15
C ALA A 43 -10.56 -3.79 -8.85
N ALA A 44 -9.81 -4.70 -9.46
CA ALA A 44 -8.34 -4.73 -9.39
C ALA A 44 -7.73 -3.86 -10.50
N ARG A 45 -6.65 -3.14 -10.19
CA ARG A 45 -5.93 -2.34 -11.19
C ARG A 45 -5.31 -3.23 -12.28
N PRO A 46 -5.09 -2.72 -13.50
CA PRO A 46 -4.37 -3.43 -14.54
C PRO A 46 -3.01 -3.95 -14.06
N GLY A 47 -2.62 -5.14 -14.52
CA GLY A 47 -1.35 -5.76 -14.17
C GLY A 47 -1.36 -6.57 -12.87
N VAL A 48 -2.48 -6.62 -12.14
CA VAL A 48 -2.70 -7.49 -10.99
C VAL A 48 -3.36 -8.80 -11.44
N TYR A 49 -2.81 -9.93 -11.00
CA TYR A 49 -3.25 -11.27 -11.35
C TYR A 49 -3.31 -12.14 -10.10
N GLY A 50 -4.24 -13.09 -10.06
CA GLY A 50 -4.25 -14.09 -9.01
C GLY A 50 -4.85 -15.41 -9.46
N ASP A 51 -4.62 -16.44 -8.66
CA ASP A 51 -5.14 -17.80 -8.86
C ASP A 51 -6.51 -18.03 -8.19
N GLY A 52 -7.04 -17.00 -7.53
CA GLY A 52 -8.27 -17.06 -6.75
C GLY A 52 -8.16 -17.79 -5.41
N ARG A 53 -6.99 -18.24 -4.98
CA ARG A 53 -6.75 -18.94 -3.71
C ARG A 53 -5.85 -18.12 -2.80
N GLY A 54 -4.59 -17.96 -3.17
CA GLY A 54 -3.59 -17.34 -2.29
C GLY A 54 -2.43 -16.69 -3.05
N ALA A 55 -2.21 -17.07 -4.31
CA ALA A 55 -1.18 -16.49 -5.15
C ALA A 55 -1.68 -15.19 -5.79
N ILE A 56 -1.00 -14.08 -5.50
CA ILE A 56 -1.28 -12.77 -6.08
C ILE A 56 0.02 -12.21 -6.65
N SER A 57 0.03 -11.92 -7.95
CA SER A 57 1.14 -11.28 -8.63
C SER A 57 0.75 -9.89 -9.16
N TRP A 58 1.70 -8.96 -9.18
CA TRP A 58 1.48 -7.62 -9.75
C TRP A 58 2.64 -7.16 -10.62
N ASP A 59 2.38 -6.10 -11.38
CA ASP A 59 3.28 -5.48 -12.35
C ASP A 59 3.81 -6.47 -13.42
N CYS A 60 2.94 -7.37 -13.89
CA CYS A 60 3.25 -8.42 -14.86
C CYS A 60 3.38 -7.93 -16.32
N GLY A 61 4.18 -6.89 -16.55
CA GLY A 61 4.50 -6.42 -17.90
C GLY A 61 5.37 -7.43 -18.67
N SER A 62 5.17 -7.56 -19.98
CA SER A 62 5.99 -8.43 -20.87
C SER A 62 6.00 -9.93 -20.53
N GLY A 63 4.98 -10.44 -19.82
CA GLY A 63 4.88 -11.86 -19.45
C GLY A 63 5.76 -12.28 -18.26
N ARG A 64 6.33 -11.32 -17.51
CA ARG A 64 7.09 -11.56 -16.27
C ARG A 64 6.53 -10.70 -15.14
N CYS A 65 6.10 -11.35 -14.06
CA CYS A 65 5.63 -10.68 -12.84
C CYS A 65 6.80 -10.26 -11.95
N ARG A 66 6.74 -9.05 -11.37
CA ARG A 66 7.80 -8.54 -10.48
C ARG A 66 7.82 -9.22 -9.11
N GLN A 67 6.67 -9.68 -8.62
CA GLN A 67 6.56 -10.34 -7.32
C GLN A 67 5.28 -11.15 -7.21
N SER A 68 5.29 -12.19 -6.37
CA SER A 68 4.12 -12.99 -5.98
C SER A 68 3.99 -13.01 -4.45
N TYR A 69 2.80 -12.75 -3.94
CA TYR A 69 2.39 -13.05 -2.57
C TYR A 69 1.70 -14.42 -2.59
N SER A 70 2.20 -15.40 -1.83
CA SER A 70 1.59 -16.73 -1.68
C SER A 70 1.47 -17.07 -0.20
N ASP A 71 0.28 -17.52 0.21
CA ASP A 71 0.00 -18.08 1.54
C ASP A 71 -0.05 -19.63 1.52
N ASP A 72 0.19 -20.25 0.36
CA ASP A 72 0.16 -21.72 0.16
C ASP A 72 1.55 -22.27 -0.23
N SER A 73 1.94 -23.40 0.37
CA SER A 73 3.27 -24.04 0.22
C SER A 73 3.35 -25.09 -0.90
N ASP A 74 2.25 -25.42 -1.55
CA ASP A 74 2.21 -26.49 -2.57
C ASP A 74 2.52 -25.92 -3.96
N ASN A 75 3.74 -26.20 -4.42
CA ASN A 75 4.40 -25.63 -5.60
C ASN A 75 3.95 -26.20 -6.97
N ASP A 76 2.76 -26.78 -7.08
CA ASP A 76 2.30 -27.41 -8.33
C ASP A 76 1.16 -26.60 -8.98
N TRP A 77 1.48 -25.47 -9.65
CA TRP A 77 0.44 -24.64 -10.27
C TRP A 77 0.72 -24.21 -11.72
N ARG A 78 -0.16 -24.68 -12.59
CA ARG A 78 -0.55 -24.02 -13.84
C ARG A 78 -2.01 -23.57 -13.69
N SER A 79 -2.25 -22.46 -12.99
CA SER A 79 -3.57 -21.82 -12.98
C SER A 79 -3.63 -20.74 -14.07
N SER A 80 -4.80 -20.54 -14.67
CA SER A 80 -5.06 -19.35 -15.47
C SER A 80 -5.00 -18.14 -14.52
N CYS A 81 -3.98 -17.30 -14.69
CA CYS A 81 -3.89 -16.04 -13.98
C CYS A 81 -5.11 -15.18 -14.34
N ASP A 82 -6.05 -15.04 -13.41
CA ASP A 82 -7.25 -14.22 -13.59
C ASP A 82 -6.95 -12.77 -13.18
N SER A 83 -7.30 -11.82 -14.04
CA SER A 83 -7.20 -10.39 -13.73
C SER A 83 -8.40 -9.94 -12.87
N GLY A 84 -8.29 -10.10 -11.56
CA GLY A 84 -9.30 -9.62 -10.61
C GLY A 84 -10.64 -10.40 -10.62
N PRO A 85 -11.61 -9.98 -9.80
CA PRO A 85 -11.58 -8.82 -8.89
C PRO A 85 -10.67 -9.05 -7.68
N VAL A 86 -10.38 -7.97 -6.94
CA VAL A 86 -9.85 -8.10 -5.57
C VAL A 86 -10.99 -8.57 -4.69
N ARG A 87 -10.72 -9.56 -3.86
CA ARG A 87 -11.67 -10.26 -3.00
C ARG A 87 -11.13 -10.22 -1.58
N VAL A 88 -11.85 -9.59 -0.67
CA VAL A 88 -11.43 -9.43 0.73
C VAL A 88 -12.40 -10.18 1.64
N VAL A 89 -11.85 -10.96 2.56
CA VAL A 89 -12.59 -11.63 3.64
C VAL A 89 -12.12 -11.06 4.97
N LEU A 90 -13.05 -10.50 5.73
CA LEU A 90 -12.83 -9.93 7.05
C LEU A 90 -13.52 -10.79 8.09
N THR A 91 -12.78 -11.39 9.02
CA THR A 91 -13.39 -12.08 10.16
C THR A 91 -13.77 -11.05 11.22
N VAL A 92 -15.05 -10.90 11.49
CA VAL A 92 -15.62 -9.96 12.45
C VAL A 92 -15.99 -10.69 13.75
N ARG A 93 -15.57 -10.13 14.89
CA ARG A 93 -15.89 -10.59 16.23
C ARG A 93 -16.22 -9.40 17.12
N GLY A 94 -17.41 -9.37 17.72
CA GLY A 94 -17.89 -8.26 18.54
C GLY A 94 -17.84 -6.91 17.80
N GLY A 95 -18.16 -6.92 16.50
CA GLY A 95 -18.11 -5.74 15.63
C GLY A 95 -16.70 -5.24 15.26
N ARG A 96 -15.63 -5.98 15.60
CA ARG A 96 -14.25 -5.66 15.24
C ARG A 96 -13.68 -6.67 14.25
N VAL A 97 -12.93 -6.19 13.27
CA VAL A 97 -12.17 -7.06 12.35
C VAL A 97 -10.96 -7.63 13.09
N THR A 98 -10.89 -8.96 13.17
CA THR A 98 -9.80 -9.69 13.85
C THR A 98 -8.87 -10.41 12.87
N ARG A 99 -9.30 -10.62 11.63
CA ARG A 99 -8.49 -11.19 10.54
C ARG A 99 -8.93 -10.58 9.22
N ALA A 100 -7.99 -10.39 8.31
CA ALA A 100 -8.26 -9.99 6.94
C ALA A 100 -7.48 -10.91 6.00
N LYS A 101 -8.16 -11.42 4.97
CA LYS A 101 -7.56 -12.19 3.87
C LYS A 101 -7.84 -11.50 2.56
N VAL A 102 -6.87 -11.53 1.66
CA VAL A 102 -6.91 -10.87 0.36
C VAL A 102 -6.70 -11.93 -0.71
N HIS A 103 -7.55 -11.89 -1.72
CA HIS A 103 -7.52 -12.78 -2.88
C HIS A 103 -7.68 -11.95 -4.15
N VAL A 104 -7.18 -12.46 -5.28
CA VAL A 104 -7.39 -11.87 -6.60
C VAL A 104 -7.82 -12.97 -7.56
N GLY A 105 -8.80 -12.68 -8.41
CA GLY A 105 -9.28 -13.66 -9.39
C GLY A 105 -10.23 -14.69 -8.79
N GLY A 106 -10.64 -15.68 -9.58
CA GLY A 106 -11.51 -16.77 -9.14
C GLY A 106 -12.92 -16.33 -8.70
N ARG A 107 -13.64 -17.25 -8.06
CA ARG A 107 -15.03 -17.07 -7.64
C ARG A 107 -15.18 -17.40 -6.16
N TRP A 108 -16.13 -16.76 -5.49
CA TRP A 108 -16.50 -17.17 -4.14
C TRP A 108 -17.07 -18.58 -4.14
N PRO A 109 -16.68 -19.44 -3.18
CA PRO A 109 -17.48 -20.61 -2.86
C PRO A 109 -18.91 -20.19 -2.48
N ALA A 110 -19.87 -21.10 -2.66
CA ALA A 110 -21.21 -20.92 -2.14
C ALA A 110 -21.14 -20.51 -0.66
N ALA A 111 -21.90 -19.48 -0.28
CA ALA A 111 -21.82 -18.93 1.07
C ALA A 111 -22.23 -20.01 2.09
N ALA A 112 -21.30 -20.37 2.97
CA ALA A 112 -21.62 -21.19 4.13
C ALA A 112 -22.47 -20.38 5.13
N ALA A 113 -23.14 -21.06 6.05
CA ALA A 113 -23.82 -20.41 7.16
C ALA A 113 -22.84 -19.52 7.95
N GLY A 114 -23.24 -18.29 8.28
CA GLY A 114 -22.40 -17.34 9.03
C GLY A 114 -21.46 -16.48 8.17
N VAL A 115 -21.57 -16.53 6.84
CA VAL A 115 -20.89 -15.60 5.93
C VAL A 115 -21.84 -14.46 5.56
N THR A 116 -21.43 -13.21 5.83
CA THR A 116 -22.12 -12.02 5.33
C THR A 116 -21.47 -11.61 4.00
N ASP A 117 -22.23 -11.68 2.92
CA ASP A 117 -21.76 -11.29 1.59
C ASP A 117 -22.23 -9.89 1.23
N LEU A 118 -21.30 -8.93 1.15
CA LEU A 118 -21.58 -7.56 0.71
C LEU A 118 -21.53 -7.41 -0.81
N GLY A 119 -21.20 -8.48 -1.54
CA GLY A 119 -21.13 -8.49 -2.99
C GLY A 119 -19.98 -7.65 -3.53
N THR A 120 -20.21 -7.08 -4.72
CA THR A 120 -19.27 -6.14 -5.33
C THR A 120 -19.57 -4.74 -4.81
N VAL A 121 -18.57 -4.11 -4.19
CA VAL A 121 -18.63 -2.75 -3.66
C VAL A 121 -17.83 -1.80 -4.53
N SER A 122 -18.08 -0.49 -4.40
CA SER A 122 -17.27 0.48 -5.13
C SER A 122 -15.80 0.43 -4.68
N THR A 123 -14.88 0.49 -5.62
CA THR A 123 -13.44 0.48 -5.35
C THR A 123 -13.03 1.63 -4.43
N GLN A 124 -13.59 2.82 -4.63
CA GLN A 124 -13.34 3.98 -3.77
C GLN A 124 -13.78 3.75 -2.32
N ALA A 125 -15.00 3.22 -2.10
CA ALA A 125 -15.50 2.96 -0.75
C ALA A 125 -14.69 1.85 -0.05
N ALA A 126 -14.38 0.77 -0.77
CA ALA A 126 -13.54 -0.32 -0.26
C ALA A 126 -12.16 0.20 0.16
N THR A 127 -11.47 0.91 -0.71
CA THR A 127 -10.13 1.45 -0.43
C THR A 127 -10.14 2.43 0.73
N THR A 128 -11.12 3.34 0.77
CA THR A 128 -11.26 4.30 1.88
C THR A 128 -11.50 3.58 3.22
N TYR A 129 -12.38 2.58 3.23
CA TYR A 129 -12.61 1.75 4.40
C TYR A 129 -11.36 0.99 4.84
N LEU A 130 -10.67 0.31 3.91
CA LEU A 130 -9.47 -0.49 4.19
C LEU A 130 -8.32 0.37 4.73
N LEU A 131 -8.10 1.56 4.17
CA LEU A 131 -7.09 2.50 4.67
C LEU A 131 -7.47 3.07 6.05
N GLY A 132 -8.76 3.26 6.32
CA GLY A 132 -9.27 3.60 7.66
C GLY A 132 -9.02 2.47 8.66
N LEU A 133 -9.35 1.23 8.27
CA LEU A 133 -9.12 0.02 9.06
C LEU A 133 -7.63 -0.14 9.39
N ALA A 134 -6.75 0.03 8.41
CA ALA A 134 -5.29 0.00 8.61
C ALA A 134 -4.79 1.02 9.64
N GLY A 135 -5.49 2.15 9.79
CA GLY A 135 -5.14 3.17 10.77
C GLY A 135 -5.42 2.80 12.22
N THR A 136 -6.30 1.81 12.45
CA THR A 136 -6.81 1.46 13.79
C THR A 136 -6.63 0.00 14.17
N ALA A 137 -6.43 -0.88 13.18
CA ALA A 137 -6.36 -2.31 13.39
C ALA A 137 -5.03 -2.72 14.05
N THR A 138 -5.08 -3.84 14.77
CA THR A 138 -3.92 -4.45 15.39
C THR A 138 -3.49 -5.71 14.65
N GLY A 139 -2.26 -6.18 14.90
CA GLY A 139 -1.72 -7.37 14.26
C GLY A 139 -1.63 -7.24 12.73
N GLU A 140 -1.92 -8.33 12.03
CA GLU A 140 -1.77 -8.45 10.57
C GLU A 140 -2.90 -7.79 9.78
N VAL A 141 -4.03 -7.46 10.42
CA VAL A 141 -5.20 -6.87 9.75
C VAL A 141 -4.84 -5.57 9.05
N GLY A 142 -4.05 -4.72 9.69
CA GLY A 142 -3.65 -3.44 9.10
C GLY A 142 -2.78 -3.61 7.85
N SER A 143 -1.82 -4.53 7.90
CA SER A 143 -0.94 -4.83 6.76
C SER A 143 -1.71 -5.46 5.58
N ALA A 144 -2.64 -6.36 5.85
CA ALA A 144 -3.52 -6.94 4.83
C ALA A 144 -4.46 -5.88 4.21
N ALA A 145 -4.99 -4.95 5.02
CA ALA A 145 -5.83 -3.87 4.54
C ALA A 145 -5.07 -2.88 3.64
N VAL A 146 -3.84 -2.53 4.03
CA VAL A 146 -2.91 -1.75 3.17
C VAL A 146 -2.67 -2.48 1.86
N PHE A 147 -2.35 -3.77 1.89
CA PHE A 147 -2.11 -4.56 0.69
C PHE A 147 -3.33 -4.55 -0.23
N ALA A 148 -4.51 -4.90 0.26
CA ALA A 148 -5.75 -4.91 -0.53
C ALA A 148 -6.03 -3.55 -1.19
N ALA A 149 -5.84 -2.44 -0.46
CA ALA A 149 -6.01 -1.09 -0.99
C ALA A 149 -5.07 -0.79 -2.17
N THR A 150 -3.84 -1.33 -2.16
CA THR A 150 -2.87 -1.08 -3.24
C THR A 150 -3.21 -1.79 -4.56
N LEU A 151 -4.03 -2.83 -4.49
CA LEU A 151 -4.50 -3.58 -5.65
C LEU A 151 -5.69 -2.92 -6.34
N ALA A 152 -6.27 -1.88 -5.73
CA ALA A 152 -7.48 -1.21 -6.19
C ALA A 152 -7.29 -0.50 -7.53
N ASP A 153 -8.24 -0.70 -8.45
CA ASP A 153 -8.29 0.03 -9.71
C ASP A 153 -8.65 1.51 -9.51
N SER A 154 -8.08 2.38 -10.34
CA SER A 154 -8.50 3.78 -10.46
C SER A 154 -8.46 4.60 -9.15
N VAL A 155 -7.68 4.19 -8.14
CA VAL A 155 -7.49 4.93 -6.88
C VAL A 155 -6.02 5.26 -6.64
N THR A 156 -5.74 6.53 -6.37
CA THR A 156 -4.41 6.99 -5.98
C THR A 156 -4.23 6.85 -4.48
N VAL A 157 -3.56 5.77 -4.04
CA VAL A 157 -3.43 5.44 -2.59
C VAL A 157 -2.20 6.02 -1.89
N TRP A 158 -1.20 6.47 -2.64
CA TRP A 158 0.10 6.88 -2.06
C TRP A 158 0.01 7.97 -0.97
N PRO A 159 -0.90 8.98 -1.03
CA PRO A 159 -0.99 10.00 0.03
C PRO A 159 -1.44 9.37 1.36
N ASP A 160 -2.38 8.42 1.31
CA ASP A 160 -2.84 7.70 2.48
C ASP A 160 -1.78 6.74 3.03
N LEU A 161 -1.03 6.06 2.17
CA LEU A 161 0.11 5.23 2.60
C LEU A 161 1.16 6.07 3.34
N LEU A 162 1.47 7.26 2.83
CA LEU A 162 2.40 8.18 3.47
C LEU A 162 1.86 8.68 4.83
N ARG A 163 0.55 9.01 4.90
CA ARG A 163 -0.12 9.39 6.15
C ARG A 163 -0.06 8.26 7.19
N LEU A 164 -0.35 7.03 6.79
CA LEU A 164 -0.25 5.85 7.66
C LEU A 164 1.19 5.65 8.15
N ALA A 165 2.18 5.72 7.26
CA ALA A 165 3.59 5.54 7.61
C ALA A 165 4.09 6.59 8.63
N ARG A 166 3.60 7.83 8.58
CA ARG A 166 3.97 8.91 9.51
C ARG A 166 3.23 8.87 10.85
N SER A 167 2.04 8.27 10.89
CA SER A 167 1.19 8.32 12.08
C SER A 167 1.73 7.44 13.22
N PRO A 168 2.12 8.01 14.38
CA PRO A 168 2.64 7.22 15.51
C PRO A 168 1.57 6.35 16.18
N GLN A 169 0.28 6.61 15.93
CA GLN A 169 -0.84 5.83 16.46
C GLN A 169 -1.05 4.51 15.70
N VAL A 170 -0.49 4.40 14.48
CA VAL A 170 -0.58 3.20 13.66
C VAL A 170 0.50 2.21 14.11
N VAL A 171 0.14 0.94 14.22
CA VAL A 171 1.08 -0.14 14.60
C VAL A 171 2.29 -0.14 13.66
N GLU A 172 3.50 -0.22 14.21
CA GLU A 172 4.75 -0.11 13.45
C GLU A 172 4.83 -1.09 12.27
N HIS A 173 4.35 -2.32 12.45
CA HIS A 173 4.30 -3.30 11.37
C HIS A 173 3.46 -2.80 10.18
N THR A 174 2.28 -2.25 10.44
CA THR A 174 1.41 -1.67 9.42
C THR A 174 2.03 -0.42 8.78
N ARG A 175 2.73 0.41 9.56
CA ARG A 175 3.50 1.56 9.03
C ARG A 175 4.58 1.09 8.04
N ARG A 176 5.33 0.06 8.39
CA ARG A 176 6.35 -0.55 7.50
C ARG A 176 5.73 -1.16 6.25
N SER A 177 4.58 -1.82 6.36
CA SER A 177 3.82 -2.30 5.19
C SER A 177 3.42 -1.13 4.28
N ALA A 178 2.91 -0.02 4.84
CA ALA A 178 2.58 1.17 4.07
C ALA A 178 3.81 1.75 3.34
N VAL A 179 4.98 1.77 3.97
CA VAL A 179 6.24 2.20 3.34
C VAL A 179 6.66 1.27 2.20
N PHE A 180 6.57 -0.05 2.42
CA PHE A 180 6.86 -1.03 1.38
C PHE A 180 6.01 -0.79 0.13
N TRP A 181 4.69 -0.68 0.32
CA TRP A 181 3.74 -0.45 -0.77
C TRP A 181 3.85 0.94 -1.39
N LEU A 182 4.27 1.95 -0.63
CA LEU A 182 4.60 3.27 -1.15
C LEU A 182 5.80 3.20 -2.11
N GLY A 183 6.81 2.38 -1.80
CA GLY A 183 7.94 2.11 -2.71
C GLY A 183 7.53 1.43 -4.02
N GLN A 184 6.55 0.51 -3.96
CA GLN A 184 6.00 -0.17 -5.14
C GLN A 184 5.12 0.74 -6.01
N ALA A 185 4.31 1.59 -5.37
CA ALA A 185 3.41 2.50 -6.08
C ALA A 185 4.13 3.69 -6.75
N ALA A 186 5.41 3.90 -6.46
CA ALA A 186 5.99 5.23 -6.61
C ALA A 186 6.18 5.67 -8.07
N GLY A 187 5.68 6.88 -8.36
CA GLY A 187 6.30 7.85 -9.26
C GLY A 187 6.97 8.96 -8.43
N GLU A 188 7.44 10.03 -9.08
CA GLU A 188 8.28 11.08 -8.46
C GLU A 188 7.73 11.63 -7.11
N ALA A 189 6.42 11.87 -7.00
CA ALA A 189 5.80 12.39 -5.77
C ALA A 189 5.93 11.43 -4.56
N ALA A 190 5.82 10.13 -4.80
CA ALA A 190 5.97 9.12 -3.75
C ALA A 190 7.45 8.93 -3.37
N THR A 191 8.39 9.06 -4.32
CA THR A 191 9.83 9.09 -4.04
C THR A 191 10.20 10.27 -3.11
N ARG A 192 9.62 11.46 -3.33
CA ARG A 192 9.78 12.59 -2.39
C ARG A 192 9.19 12.30 -1.01
N GLY A 193 8.00 11.70 -0.94
CA GLY A 193 7.39 11.30 0.33
C GLY A 193 8.24 10.31 1.13
N LEU A 194 8.91 9.37 0.45
CA LEU A 194 9.87 8.44 1.07
C LEU A 194 11.11 9.15 1.60
N ALA A 195 11.66 10.10 0.83
CA ALA A 195 12.78 10.93 1.27
C ALA A 195 12.47 11.69 2.56
N ASP A 196 11.32 12.38 2.61
CA ASP A 196 10.87 13.09 3.80
C ASP A 196 10.73 12.14 5.01
N LEU A 197 10.24 10.91 4.78
CA LEU A 197 10.07 9.93 5.84
C LEU A 197 11.41 9.45 6.41
N VAL A 198 12.47 9.37 5.61
CA VAL A 198 13.83 9.05 6.09
C VAL A 198 14.37 10.14 7.03
N ASP A 199 14.02 11.39 6.74
CA ASP A 199 14.50 12.58 7.47
C ASP A 199 13.62 12.94 8.68
N ASP A 200 12.46 12.30 8.86
CA ASP A 200 11.60 12.45 10.04
C ASP A 200 12.25 11.85 11.29
N ALA A 201 13.04 12.66 12.00
CA ALA A 201 13.72 12.28 13.23
C ALA A 201 12.77 11.96 14.41
N THR A 202 11.48 12.31 14.30
CA THR A 202 10.47 11.99 15.33
C THR A 202 9.86 10.61 15.13
N GLY A 203 10.05 10.01 13.95
CA GLY A 203 9.55 8.69 13.58
C GLY A 203 10.41 7.53 14.07
N SER A 204 9.84 6.31 14.03
CA SER A 204 10.53 5.06 14.33
C SER A 204 11.69 4.82 13.36
N ARG A 205 12.85 4.39 13.87
CA ARG A 205 14.05 4.10 13.05
C ARG A 205 13.77 2.98 12.06
N GLU A 206 12.94 2.01 12.44
CA GLU A 206 12.54 0.86 11.64
C GLU A 206 11.72 1.30 10.43
N VAL A 207 10.82 2.27 10.62
CA VAL A 207 10.05 2.88 9.52
C VAL A 207 10.96 3.68 8.59
N ARG A 208 11.91 4.45 9.15
CA ARG A 208 12.91 5.20 8.38
C ARG A 208 13.82 4.27 7.56
N ASN A 209 14.27 3.16 8.16
CA ASN A 209 15.06 2.13 7.48
C ASN A 209 14.25 1.42 6.38
N ALA A 210 12.95 1.18 6.60
CA ALA A 210 12.06 0.69 5.55
C ALA A 210 11.96 1.70 4.39
N ALA A 211 11.96 3.01 4.68
CA ALA A 211 11.92 4.05 3.66
C ALA A 211 13.22 4.12 2.86
N VAL A 212 14.38 3.95 3.52
CA VAL A 212 15.68 3.80 2.83
C VAL A 212 15.67 2.61 1.88
N PHE A 213 15.15 1.46 2.31
CA PHE A 213 14.98 0.31 1.42
C PHE A 213 14.02 0.60 0.27
N ALA A 214 12.87 1.22 0.54
CA ALA A 214 11.94 1.60 -0.52
C ALA A 214 12.57 2.54 -1.56
N LEU A 215 13.43 3.49 -1.13
CA LEU A 215 14.23 4.34 -2.01
C LEU A 215 15.23 3.54 -2.87
N SER A 216 15.84 2.46 -2.35
CA SER A 216 16.77 1.63 -3.14
C SER A 216 16.08 0.81 -4.22
N GLN A 217 14.78 0.54 -4.07
CA GLN A 217 13.99 -0.17 -5.08
C GLN A 217 13.46 0.74 -6.20
N ARG A 218 13.74 2.06 -6.14
CA ARG A 218 13.33 3.03 -7.15
C ARG A 218 14.22 2.95 -8.40
N PRO A 219 13.75 3.44 -9.57
CA PRO A 219 14.60 3.62 -10.73
C PRO A 219 15.91 4.32 -10.36
N PRO A 220 17.07 3.90 -10.92
CA PRO A 220 18.37 4.44 -10.51
C PRO A 220 18.45 5.97 -10.48
N ASP A 221 17.83 6.64 -11.47
CA ASP A 221 17.82 8.11 -11.56
C ASP A 221 16.99 8.82 -10.49
N GLU A 222 16.11 8.11 -9.80
CA GLU A 222 15.36 8.60 -8.65
C GLU A 222 16.02 8.16 -7.32
N GLY A 223 16.32 6.87 -7.21
CA GLY A 223 16.75 6.22 -5.97
C GLY A 223 18.19 6.57 -5.58
N VAL A 224 19.13 6.53 -6.53
CA VAL A 224 20.55 6.76 -6.25
C VAL A 224 20.80 8.19 -5.75
N PRO A 225 20.30 9.26 -6.42
CA PRO A 225 20.44 10.62 -5.89
C PRO A 225 19.81 10.78 -4.50
N ALA A 226 18.67 10.14 -4.23
CA ALA A 226 18.02 10.20 -2.93
C ALA A 226 18.86 9.53 -1.83
N LEU A 227 19.42 8.36 -2.09
CA LEU A 227 20.29 7.66 -1.14
C LEU A 227 21.59 8.43 -0.89
N ILE A 228 22.21 9.02 -1.92
CA ILE A 228 23.40 9.86 -1.77
C ILE A 228 23.11 11.05 -0.84
N ARG A 229 21.95 11.71 -1.00
CA ARG A 229 21.51 12.78 -0.08
C ARG A 229 21.42 12.26 1.35
N VAL A 230 20.76 11.12 1.58
CA VAL A 230 20.63 10.52 2.91
C VAL A 230 22.00 10.29 3.56
N VAL A 231 22.98 9.76 2.81
CA VAL A 231 24.34 9.56 3.31
C VAL A 231 25.02 10.87 3.72
N ARG A 232 24.76 11.97 2.99
CA ARG A 232 25.39 13.27 3.23
C ARG A 232 24.72 14.08 4.34
N THR A 233 23.40 13.98 4.49
CA THR A 233 22.63 14.93 5.33
C THR A 233 22.01 14.30 6.56
N ASN A 234 21.75 12.99 6.58
CA ASN A 234 21.00 12.39 7.67
C ASN A 234 21.85 12.29 8.94
N ARG A 235 21.27 12.66 10.09
CA ARG A 235 21.99 12.69 11.37
C ARG A 235 22.07 11.33 12.07
N ASP A 236 21.26 10.36 11.67
CA ASP A 236 21.25 9.04 12.27
C ASP A 236 22.29 8.14 11.59
N PRO A 237 23.34 7.67 12.31
CA PRO A 237 24.40 6.86 11.72
C PRO A 237 23.90 5.52 11.20
N ASP A 238 22.83 4.95 11.78
CA ASP A 238 22.28 3.67 11.33
C ASP A 238 21.54 3.81 10.01
N VAL A 239 20.79 4.90 9.86
CA VAL A 239 20.10 5.23 8.61
C VAL A 239 21.11 5.54 7.50
N ARG A 240 22.17 6.30 7.80
CA ARG A 240 23.29 6.51 6.86
C ARG A 240 23.95 5.22 6.44
N ARG A 241 24.24 4.32 7.39
CA ARG A 241 24.84 3.01 7.11
C ARG A 241 23.96 2.17 6.20
N LYS A 242 22.64 2.19 6.43
CA LYS A 242 21.69 1.46 5.57
C LYS A 242 21.64 2.02 4.16
N ALA A 243 21.71 3.35 3.99
CA ALA A 243 21.77 3.98 2.68
C ALA A 243 23.08 3.63 1.93
N LEU A 244 24.22 3.66 2.62
CA LEU A 244 25.51 3.20 2.08
C LEU A 244 25.44 1.74 1.62
N PHE A 245 24.86 0.86 2.44
CA PHE A 245 24.68 -0.56 2.10
C PHE A 245 23.96 -0.72 0.76
N TRP A 246 22.83 -0.05 0.57
CA TRP A 246 22.06 -0.17 -0.68
C TRP A 246 22.74 0.50 -1.88
N LEU A 247 23.44 1.63 -1.67
CA LEU A 247 24.27 2.23 -2.71
C LEU A 247 25.37 1.26 -3.19
N GLY A 248 25.98 0.50 -2.27
CA GLY A 248 26.95 -0.54 -2.61
C GLY A 248 26.37 -1.69 -3.44
N GLN A 249 25.06 -1.95 -3.35
CA GLN A 249 24.37 -2.96 -4.16
C GLN A 249 23.87 -2.42 -5.51
N SER A 250 23.90 -1.11 -5.72
CA SER A 250 23.28 -0.48 -6.90
C SER A 250 24.05 -0.69 -8.21
N GLY A 251 25.38 -0.90 -8.12
CA GLY A 251 26.25 -0.91 -9.30
C GLY A 251 26.34 0.43 -10.04
N ASP A 252 25.77 1.50 -9.48
CA ASP A 252 25.71 2.81 -10.12
C ASP A 252 27.05 3.57 -9.94
N PRO A 253 27.64 4.13 -11.02
CA PRO A 253 28.92 4.84 -10.93
C PRO A 253 28.87 6.08 -10.02
N ARG A 254 27.71 6.69 -9.79
CA ARG A 254 27.54 7.78 -8.80
C ARG A 254 27.76 7.29 -7.36
N ALA A 255 27.39 6.04 -7.06
CA ALA A 255 27.67 5.43 -5.78
C ALA A 255 29.17 5.19 -5.58
N LEU A 256 29.86 4.71 -6.62
CA LEU A 256 31.32 4.53 -6.59
C LEU A 256 32.04 5.85 -6.32
N ALA A 257 31.69 6.91 -7.05
CA ALA A 257 32.27 8.25 -6.85
C ALA A 257 32.05 8.77 -5.41
N LEU A 258 30.89 8.49 -4.81
CA LEU A 258 30.65 8.82 -3.40
C LEU A 258 31.56 8.02 -2.47
N PHE A 259 31.76 6.72 -2.69
CA PHE A 259 32.66 5.92 -1.86
C PHE A 259 34.11 6.38 -1.96
N GLU A 260 34.59 6.72 -3.16
CA GLU A 260 35.92 7.30 -3.36
C GLU A 260 36.07 8.62 -2.58
N GLU A 261 35.08 9.51 -2.66
CA GLU A 261 35.06 10.78 -1.90
C GLU A 261 35.11 10.53 -0.38
N LEU A 262 34.38 9.54 0.12
CA LEU A 262 34.29 9.25 1.57
C LEU A 262 35.53 8.54 2.12
N LEU A 263 36.24 7.77 1.31
CA LEU A 263 37.40 6.98 1.73
C LEU A 263 38.75 7.70 1.53
N THR A 264 38.77 8.78 0.74
CA THR A 264 39.96 9.60 0.49
C THR A 264 40.03 10.87 1.35
N LYS A 265 39.01 11.09 2.18
CA LYS A 265 39.00 12.09 3.26
C LYS A 265 39.53 11.50 4.56
#